data_AF-A0A7S3MH69-F1
#
_entry.id   AF-A0A7S3MH69-F1
#
_cell.length_a   1.000
_cell.length_b   1.000
_cell.length_c   1.000
_cell.angle_alpha   90.00
_cell.angle_beta   90.00
_cell.angle_gamma   90.00
#
_symmetry.space_group_name_H-M   'P 1'
#
loop_
_entity.id
_entity.type
_entity.pdbx_description
1 polymer ?
#
loop_
_entity_poly.entity_id
_entity_poly.type
_entity_poly.pdbx_seq_one_letter_code
_entity_poly.pdbx_strand_id
1 'polypeptide(L)'
;SFYLQVLCTEGIDSSACIAVFTESHRFLFNCGEGIQRLCVEHKVRLSKIRAVMFTDFSPQHVFGLPGLSLTAADAGNNNIRVAGPIQLKSFLHTTRHFMKLPDGLLNFHTTTEQSSCIFNSSEVDLRMISFDGHNNADNNCSSKRNCFVGRTPELKGKFDLQKAQALNVPKGPLFGKLKNGQ
;
A
#
# COMPACT_ATOMS: atom_id res chain seq x y z
N SER A 1 -12.86 -6.86 4.61
CA SER A 1 -13.18 -5.43 4.83
C SER A 1 -12.01 -4.59 4.32
N PHE A 2 -12.27 -3.53 3.55
CA PHE A 2 -11.26 -2.61 3.04
C PHE A 2 -11.49 -1.23 3.65
N TYR A 3 -10.49 -0.67 4.34
CA TYR A 3 -10.55 0.69 4.86
C TYR A 3 -9.18 1.34 4.88
N LEU A 4 -9.19 2.66 5.02
CA LEU A 4 -8.01 3.50 5.08
C LEU A 4 -7.98 4.20 6.43
N GLN A 5 -6.79 4.34 6.99
CA GLN A 5 -6.53 5.11 8.20
C GLN A 5 -5.36 6.06 7.94
N VAL A 6 -5.55 7.33 8.27
CA VAL A 6 -4.46 8.30 8.31
C VAL A 6 -3.67 8.04 9.59
N LEU A 7 -2.40 7.67 9.47
CA LEU A 7 -1.51 7.48 10.62
C LEU A 7 -0.87 8.80 11.04
N CYS A 8 -0.59 9.66 10.08
CA CYS A 8 -0.04 10.98 10.34
C CYS A 8 -0.41 11.96 9.23
N THR A 9 -0.54 13.24 9.59
CA THR A 9 -0.65 14.35 8.65
C THR A 9 0.67 15.08 8.56
N GLU A 10 0.85 15.84 7.49
CA GLU A 10 2.04 16.69 7.33
C GLU A 10 2.09 17.73 8.45
N GLY A 11 3.25 17.84 9.09
CA GLY A 11 3.54 18.72 10.21
C GLY A 11 5.02 19.03 10.27
N ILE A 12 5.45 19.79 11.27
CA ILE A 12 6.85 20.24 11.40
C ILE A 12 7.80 19.03 11.53
N ASP A 13 7.40 18.03 12.31
CA ASP A 13 8.22 16.85 12.63
C ASP A 13 7.68 15.56 12.01
N SER A 14 6.67 15.65 11.14
CA SER A 14 5.95 14.48 10.65
C SER A 14 5.54 14.57 9.18
N SER A 15 5.74 13.48 8.46
CA SER A 15 5.25 13.31 7.09
C SER A 15 3.86 12.72 7.07
N ALA A 16 3.06 13.14 6.09
CA ALA A 16 1.81 12.45 5.77
C ALA A 16 2.06 10.96 5.52
N CYS A 17 1.30 10.11 6.22
CA CYS A 17 1.36 8.67 6.06
C CYS A 17 -0.03 8.07 6.19
N ILE A 18 -0.34 7.18 5.26
CA ILE A 18 -1.62 6.49 5.18
C ILE A 18 -1.39 4.99 5.26
N ALA A 19 -2.21 4.32 6.07
CA ALA A 19 -2.29 2.88 6.12
C ALA A 19 -3.59 2.40 5.49
N VAL A 20 -3.49 1.44 4.56
CA VAL A 20 -4.62 0.75 3.96
C VAL A 20 -4.69 -0.66 4.50
N PHE A 21 -5.90 -1.06 4.87
CA PHE A 21 -6.20 -2.29 5.59
C PHE A 21 -7.12 -3.14 4.75
N THR A 22 -6.68 -4.35 4.46
CA THR A 22 -7.55 -5.42 4.01
C THR A 22 -7.79 -6.39 5.17
N GLU A 23 -8.42 -7.52 4.92
CA GLU A 23 -8.62 -8.52 5.96
C GLU A 23 -7.28 -9.15 6.37
N SER A 24 -6.49 -9.52 5.38
CA SER A 24 -5.22 -10.23 5.57
C SER A 24 -4.00 -9.32 5.61
N HIS A 25 -4.04 -8.17 4.92
CA HIS A 25 -2.84 -7.40 4.60
C HIS A 25 -2.93 -5.94 5.02
N ARG A 26 -1.76 -5.34 5.24
CA ARG A 26 -1.58 -3.92 5.53
C ARG A 26 -0.64 -3.34 4.50
N PHE A 27 -0.94 -2.13 4.07
CA PHE A 27 -0.15 -1.40 3.10
C PHE A 27 0.10 0.01 3.63
N LEU A 28 1.36 0.45 3.58
CA LEU A 28 1.75 1.79 4.02
C LEU A 28 2.10 2.65 2.81
N PHE A 29 1.65 3.89 2.83
CA PHE A 29 1.98 4.92 1.85
C PHE A 29 2.79 6.01 2.54
N ASN A 30 4.02 6.19 2.06
CA ASN A 30 5.11 6.91 2.69
C ASN A 30 5.44 6.36 4.10
N CYS A 31 6.62 6.66 4.58
CA CYS A 31 7.23 6.07 5.77
C CYS A 31 8.21 7.08 6.38
N GLY A 32 7.65 8.18 6.90
CA GLY A 32 8.46 9.20 7.56
C GLY A 32 9.04 8.74 8.90
N GLU A 33 9.90 9.58 9.46
CA GLU A 33 10.53 9.28 10.75
C GLU A 33 9.48 9.01 11.83
N GLY A 34 9.76 8.04 12.71
CA GLY A 34 8.87 7.67 13.81
C GLY A 34 7.64 6.85 13.42
N ILE A 35 7.42 6.51 12.14
CA ILE A 35 6.23 5.77 11.73
C ILE A 35 6.11 4.39 12.39
N GLN A 36 7.22 3.73 12.73
CA GLN A 36 7.19 2.47 13.48
C GLN A 36 6.51 2.64 14.85
N ARG A 37 6.74 3.79 15.52
CA ARG A 37 6.11 4.12 16.80
C ARG A 37 4.62 4.40 16.60
N LEU A 38 4.27 5.21 15.58
CA LEU A 38 2.87 5.49 15.24
C LEU A 38 2.09 4.21 14.89
N CYS A 39 2.70 3.27 14.16
CA CYS A 39 2.11 1.97 13.89
C CYS A 39 1.78 1.21 15.17
N VAL A 40 2.66 1.22 16.18
CA VAL A 40 2.40 0.58 17.47
C VAL A 40 1.28 1.29 18.23
N GLU A 41 1.33 2.63 18.31
CA GLU A 41 0.31 3.46 18.99
C GLU A 41 -1.08 3.26 18.39
N HIS A 42 -1.18 3.20 17.06
CA HIS A 42 -2.42 2.95 16.32
C HIS A 42 -2.76 1.47 16.14
N LYS A 43 -2.06 0.54 16.82
CA LYS A 43 -2.30 -0.91 16.81
C LYS A 43 -2.23 -1.54 15.40
N VAL A 44 -1.40 -0.98 14.52
CA VAL A 44 -1.09 -1.54 13.21
C VAL A 44 -0.12 -2.71 13.37
N ARG A 45 -0.58 -3.92 13.04
CA ARG A 45 0.23 -5.13 13.13
C ARG A 45 1.31 -5.16 12.04
N LEU A 46 2.55 -4.86 12.41
CA LEU A 46 3.71 -4.81 11.50
C LEU A 46 3.96 -6.14 10.77
N SER A 47 3.66 -7.29 11.40
CA SER A 47 3.75 -8.63 10.78
C SER A 47 2.80 -8.84 9.59
N LYS A 48 1.75 -8.03 9.49
CA LYS A 48 0.78 -8.05 8.37
C LYS A 48 1.10 -7.04 7.26
N ILE A 49 2.13 -6.20 7.42
CA ILE A 49 2.56 -5.29 6.35
C ILE A 49 3.09 -6.13 5.19
N ARG A 50 2.58 -5.87 3.98
CA ARG A 50 2.99 -6.58 2.76
C ARG A 50 3.59 -5.66 1.71
N ALA A 51 3.27 -4.37 1.73
CA ALA A 51 3.97 -3.39 0.93
C ALA A 51 4.08 -2.03 1.63
N VAL A 52 5.19 -1.36 1.40
CA VAL A 52 5.44 0.05 1.72
C VAL A 52 5.69 0.77 0.40
N MET A 53 4.91 1.81 0.12
CA MET A 53 4.82 2.48 -1.17
C MET A 53 5.18 3.95 -1.03
N PHE A 54 6.08 4.44 -1.88
CA PHE A 54 6.61 5.80 -1.79
C PHE A 54 6.19 6.62 -3.01
N THR A 55 5.50 7.72 -2.72
CA THR A 55 4.99 8.66 -3.74
C THR A 55 6.10 9.46 -4.41
N ASP A 56 7.18 9.75 -3.70
CA ASP A 56 8.39 10.38 -4.21
C ASP A 56 9.61 9.93 -3.40
N PHE A 57 10.77 10.52 -3.70
CA PHE A 57 11.99 10.32 -2.92
C PHE A 57 12.32 11.62 -2.17
N SER A 58 11.60 11.86 -1.08
CA SER A 58 11.94 12.90 -0.12
C SER A 58 12.39 12.30 1.22
N PRO A 59 13.34 12.92 1.94
CA PRO A 59 13.77 12.47 3.27
C PRO A 59 12.59 12.24 4.22
N GLN A 60 11.64 13.18 4.20
CA GLN A 60 10.43 13.19 5.02
C GLN A 60 9.59 11.93 4.82
N HIS A 61 9.56 11.39 3.59
CA HIS A 61 8.76 10.21 3.26
C HIS A 61 9.53 8.90 3.45
N VAL A 62 10.87 8.91 3.48
CA VAL A 62 11.69 7.69 3.32
C VAL A 62 12.45 7.31 4.60
N PHE A 63 12.77 8.26 5.47
CA PHE A 63 13.70 8.04 6.59
C PHE A 63 13.16 7.12 7.70
N GLY A 64 11.87 6.85 7.76
CA GLY A 64 11.29 5.84 8.65
C GLY A 64 11.49 4.40 8.19
N LEU A 65 11.80 4.18 6.90
CA LEU A 65 11.87 2.84 6.32
C LEU A 65 12.88 1.91 7.01
N PRO A 66 14.11 2.34 7.37
CA PRO A 66 15.04 1.47 8.10
C PRO A 66 14.49 1.02 9.46
N GLY A 67 13.95 1.95 10.24
CA GLY A 67 13.37 1.67 11.56
C GLY A 67 12.15 0.76 11.46
N LEU A 68 11.23 1.05 10.54
CA LEU A 68 10.08 0.19 10.24
C LEU A 68 10.51 -1.22 9.85
N SER A 69 11.54 -1.36 9.01
CA SER A 69 12.01 -2.66 8.51
C SER A 69 12.57 -3.53 9.64
N LEU A 70 13.36 -2.94 10.54
CA LEU A 70 13.88 -3.63 11.73
C LEU A 70 12.73 -4.08 12.64
N THR A 71 11.85 -3.17 13.03
CA THR A 71 10.73 -3.49 13.93
C THR A 71 9.76 -4.50 13.31
N ALA A 72 9.55 -4.45 11.99
CA ALA A 72 8.72 -5.43 11.30
C ALA A 72 9.37 -6.81 11.26
N ALA A 73 10.69 -6.90 11.06
CA ALA A 73 11.44 -8.16 11.13
C ALA A 73 11.33 -8.79 12.53
N ASP A 74 11.53 -7.99 13.59
CA ASP A 74 11.40 -8.44 14.97
C ASP A 74 9.97 -8.91 15.29
N ALA A 75 8.96 -8.29 14.67
CA ALA A 75 7.56 -8.72 14.76
C ALA A 75 7.25 -10.00 13.96
N GLY A 76 8.24 -10.64 13.33
CA GLY A 76 8.11 -11.87 12.56
C GLY A 76 7.67 -11.67 11.11
N ASN A 77 7.80 -10.46 10.56
CA ASN A 77 7.63 -10.25 9.12
C ASN A 77 8.87 -10.76 8.36
N ASN A 78 8.64 -11.43 7.24
CA ASN A 78 9.69 -12.01 6.42
C ASN A 78 9.62 -11.59 4.94
N ASN A 79 8.62 -10.79 4.56
CA ASN A 79 8.45 -10.34 3.19
C ASN A 79 7.63 -9.04 3.12
N ILE A 80 8.34 -7.96 2.81
CA ILE A 80 7.80 -6.62 2.61
C ILE A 80 8.23 -6.15 1.22
N ARG A 81 7.25 -5.82 0.39
CA ARG A 81 7.52 -5.17 -0.88
C ARG A 81 7.75 -3.69 -0.67
N VAL A 82 8.80 -3.15 -1.26
CA VAL A 82 9.14 -1.72 -1.21
C VAL A 82 8.96 -1.17 -2.61
N ALA A 83 7.92 -0.38 -2.84
CA ALA A 83 7.61 0.16 -4.17
C ALA A 83 7.80 1.68 -4.20
N GLY A 84 8.48 2.19 -5.23
CA GLY A 84 8.69 3.61 -5.36
C GLY A 84 9.91 3.97 -6.21
N PRO A 85 10.50 5.15 -5.99
CA PRO A 85 11.61 5.65 -6.81
C PRO A 85 12.84 4.75 -6.74
N ILE A 86 13.62 4.74 -7.82
CA ILE A 86 14.81 3.88 -7.96
C ILE A 86 15.86 4.12 -6.87
N GLN A 87 15.88 5.33 -6.30
CA GLN A 87 16.78 5.76 -5.24
C GLN A 87 16.58 4.99 -3.93
N LEU A 88 15.41 4.40 -3.68
CA LEU A 88 15.13 3.63 -2.46
C LEU A 88 16.11 2.46 -2.27
N LYS A 89 16.51 1.81 -3.36
CA LYS A 89 17.44 0.68 -3.31
C LYS A 89 18.83 1.14 -2.86
N SER A 90 19.32 2.25 -3.43
CA SER A 90 20.59 2.85 -3.03
C SER A 90 20.54 3.36 -1.60
N PHE A 91 19.45 4.02 -1.20
CA PHE A 91 19.25 4.50 0.17
C PHE A 91 19.36 3.35 1.18
N LEU A 92 18.57 2.28 1.03
CA LEU A 92 18.66 1.14 1.97
C LEU A 92 19.99 0.39 1.88
N HIS A 93 20.64 0.37 0.72
CA HIS A 93 21.99 -0.16 0.62
C HIS A 93 22.98 0.63 1.47
N THR A 94 22.86 1.96 1.58
CA THR A 94 23.76 2.76 2.43
C THR A 94 23.55 2.50 3.92
N THR A 95 22.32 2.20 4.35
CA THR A 95 21.99 1.96 5.77
C THR A 95 22.41 0.57 6.27
N ARG A 96 22.80 -0.36 5.38
CA ARG A 96 23.14 -1.76 5.70
C ARG A 96 24.21 -1.94 6.78
N HIS A 97 25.10 -0.96 6.97
CA HIS A 97 26.19 -1.05 7.95
C HIS A 97 25.69 -1.03 9.40
N PHE A 98 24.55 -0.38 9.65
CA PHE A 98 23.91 -0.30 10.96
C PHE A 98 22.54 -1.00 10.99
N MET A 99 22.08 -1.52 9.85
CA MET A 99 20.80 -2.19 9.71
C MET A 99 21.02 -3.63 9.22
N LYS A 100 21.02 -4.60 10.14
CA LYS A 100 21.06 -6.03 9.80
C LYS A 100 19.63 -6.54 9.61
N LEU A 101 19.23 -6.78 8.37
CA LEU A 101 17.93 -7.37 8.03
C LEU A 101 18.10 -8.82 7.62
N PRO A 102 17.09 -9.69 7.87
CA PRO A 102 17.02 -11.01 7.26
C PRO A 102 17.05 -10.92 5.74
N ASP A 103 17.73 -11.89 5.11
CA ASP A 103 17.76 -12.01 3.66
C ASP A 103 16.34 -12.19 3.11
N GLY A 104 16.03 -11.48 2.02
CA GLY A 104 14.72 -11.56 1.37
C GLY A 104 13.59 -10.79 2.08
N LEU A 105 13.85 -10.12 3.21
CA LEU A 105 12.84 -9.31 3.90
C LEU A 105 12.28 -8.21 2.98
N LEU A 106 13.14 -7.51 2.24
CA LEU A 106 12.75 -6.37 1.41
C LEU A 106 12.85 -6.70 -0.08
N ASN A 107 11.73 -6.60 -0.78
CA ASN A 107 11.61 -6.87 -2.21
C ASN A 107 11.27 -5.57 -2.96
N PHE A 108 12.21 -5.04 -3.74
CA PHE A 108 12.06 -3.72 -4.36
C PHE A 108 11.30 -3.77 -5.70
N HIS A 109 10.32 -2.90 -5.85
CA HIS A 109 9.56 -2.63 -7.07
C HIS A 109 9.80 -1.16 -7.48
N THR A 110 10.86 -0.92 -8.24
CA THR A 110 11.27 0.43 -8.61
C THR A 110 10.65 0.93 -9.90
N THR A 111 10.56 2.26 -10.04
CA THR A 111 10.09 3.01 -11.20
C THR A 111 10.99 2.88 -12.45
N THR A 112 11.17 1.67 -12.99
CA THR A 112 11.82 1.46 -14.30
C THR A 112 10.82 1.56 -15.45
N GLU A 113 9.58 1.12 -15.20
CA GLU A 113 8.48 1.10 -16.16
C GLU A 113 7.41 2.15 -15.78
N GLN A 114 6.58 2.53 -16.75
CA GLN A 114 5.49 3.51 -16.54
C GLN A 114 4.41 2.97 -15.59
N SER A 115 4.18 1.65 -15.57
CA SER A 115 3.22 1.00 -14.68
C SER A 115 3.75 -0.35 -14.23
N SER A 116 3.73 -0.64 -12.93
CA SER A 116 4.18 -1.92 -12.37
C SER A 116 3.20 -2.51 -11.36
N CYS A 117 3.03 -3.83 -11.38
CA CYS A 117 2.26 -4.55 -10.38
C CYS A 117 3.08 -4.69 -9.10
N ILE A 118 2.52 -4.23 -7.97
CA ILE A 118 3.17 -4.30 -6.67
C ILE A 118 2.65 -5.52 -5.92
N PHE A 119 1.33 -5.67 -5.86
CA PHE A 119 0.69 -6.70 -5.06
C PHE A 119 -0.63 -7.11 -5.69
N ASN A 120 -0.83 -8.42 -5.85
CA ASN A 120 -2.06 -8.97 -6.40
C ASN A 120 -2.55 -10.10 -5.49
N SER A 121 -3.82 -10.02 -5.09
CA SER A 121 -4.50 -10.99 -4.22
C SER A 121 -5.99 -11.01 -4.54
N SER A 122 -6.72 -11.95 -3.95
CA SER A 122 -8.19 -11.96 -4.00
C SER A 122 -8.83 -10.75 -3.34
N GLU A 123 -8.13 -10.06 -2.43
CA GLU A 123 -8.66 -8.89 -1.70
C GLU A 123 -8.37 -7.55 -2.39
N VAL A 124 -7.22 -7.45 -3.08
CA VAL A 124 -6.77 -6.20 -3.72
C VAL A 124 -5.73 -6.44 -4.83
N ASP A 125 -5.82 -5.65 -5.90
CA ASP A 125 -4.79 -5.43 -6.93
C ASP A 125 -4.20 -4.02 -6.76
N LEU A 126 -2.91 -3.92 -6.42
CA LEU A 126 -2.18 -2.68 -6.20
C LEU A 126 -1.14 -2.49 -7.31
N ARG A 127 -1.22 -1.35 -7.99
CA ARG A 127 -0.31 -0.98 -9.08
C ARG A 127 0.31 0.40 -8.83
N MET A 128 1.57 0.53 -9.21
CA MET A 128 2.27 1.82 -9.26
C MET A 128 2.18 2.37 -10.67
N ILE A 129 1.91 3.66 -10.80
CA ILE A 129 2.00 4.41 -12.06
C ILE A 129 2.98 5.55 -11.83
N SER A 130 3.97 5.66 -12.69
CA SER A 130 5.03 6.65 -12.56
C SER A 130 4.93 7.71 -13.63
N PHE A 131 5.17 8.96 -13.24
CA PHE A 131 5.06 10.11 -14.11
C PHE A 131 6.12 11.15 -13.76
N ASP A 132 6.49 11.96 -14.74
CA ASP A 132 7.40 13.07 -14.51
C ASP A 132 6.66 14.17 -13.73
N GLY A 133 7.28 14.66 -12.67
CA GLY A 133 6.77 15.81 -11.93
C GLY A 133 6.72 17.06 -12.81
N HIS A 134 5.88 18.03 -12.42
CA HIS A 134 5.85 19.33 -13.10
C HIS A 134 7.23 19.98 -13.02
N ASN A 135 7.87 20.22 -14.16
CA ASN A 135 9.10 21.00 -14.23
C ASN A 135 8.77 22.44 -13.82
N ASN A 136 9.25 22.89 -12.67
CA ASN A 136 9.52 24.31 -12.51
C ASN A 136 10.82 24.59 -13.26
N ALA A 137 10.83 25.62 -14.09
CA ALA A 137 11.91 25.97 -15.02
C ALA A 137 13.30 26.16 -14.36
N ASP A 138 13.36 26.17 -13.02
CA ASP A 138 14.55 26.55 -12.25
C ASP A 138 15.37 25.35 -11.72
N ASN A 139 14.93 24.10 -11.86
CA ASN A 139 15.66 22.94 -11.35
C ASN A 139 15.77 21.79 -12.37
N ASN A 140 16.99 21.53 -12.84
CA ASN A 140 17.36 20.51 -13.82
C ASN A 140 17.29 19.05 -13.29
N CYS A 141 16.39 18.76 -12.34
CA CYS A 141 16.23 17.44 -11.75
C CYS A 141 14.81 16.92 -12.03
N SER A 142 14.68 15.97 -12.95
CA SER A 142 13.42 15.29 -13.25
C SER A 142 12.94 14.51 -12.03
N SER A 143 12.11 15.17 -11.23
CA SER A 143 11.56 14.59 -10.00
C SER A 143 10.41 13.66 -10.39
N LYS A 144 10.73 12.39 -10.68
CA LYS A 144 9.70 11.36 -10.91
C LYS A 144 8.81 11.22 -9.68
N ARG A 145 7.51 11.20 -9.89
CA ARG A 145 6.49 10.92 -8.88
C ARG A 145 5.75 9.63 -9.20
N ASN A 146 5.20 9.02 -8.16
CA ASN A 146 4.45 7.78 -8.23
C ASN A 146 3.04 7.99 -7.71
N CYS A 147 2.07 7.52 -8.48
CA CYS A 147 0.68 7.36 -8.08
C CYS A 147 0.43 5.86 -7.87
N PHE A 148 -0.47 5.55 -6.96
CA PHE A 148 -0.84 4.17 -6.65
C PHE A 148 -2.33 3.96 -6.90
N VAL A 149 -2.65 2.92 -7.65
CA VAL A 149 -4.02 2.55 -7.97
C VAL A 149 -4.31 1.23 -7.29
N GLY A 150 -5.26 1.24 -6.35
CA GLY A 150 -5.79 0.04 -5.71
C GLY A 150 -7.18 -0.31 -6.24
N ARG A 151 -7.35 -1.54 -6.69
CA ARG A 151 -8.64 -2.09 -7.11
C ARG A 151 -9.02 -3.24 -6.20
N THR A 152 -10.19 -3.14 -5.59
CA THR A 152 -10.82 -4.26 -4.88
C THR A 152 -11.66 -5.08 -5.86
N PRO A 153 -11.87 -6.39 -5.62
CA PRO A 153 -12.77 -7.19 -6.44
C PRO A 153 -14.18 -6.60 -6.45
N GLU A 154 -14.92 -6.88 -7.52
CA GLU A 154 -16.33 -6.52 -7.59
C GLU A 154 -17.11 -7.25 -6.49
N LEU A 155 -17.73 -6.47 -5.61
CA LEU A 155 -18.61 -7.00 -4.60
C LEU A 155 -19.95 -7.30 -5.27
N LYS A 156 -20.34 -8.58 -5.28
CA LYS A 156 -21.70 -8.96 -5.69
C LYS A 156 -22.70 -8.17 -4.85
N GLY A 157 -23.60 -7.46 -5.53
CA GLY A 157 -24.65 -6.68 -4.88
C GLY A 157 -25.51 -7.54 -3.96
N LYS A 158 -26.13 -6.90 -2.97
CA LYS A 158 -27.17 -7.57 -2.19
C LYS A 158 -28.33 -7.90 -3.13
N PHE A 159 -28.84 -9.12 -3.02
CA PHE A 159 -30.02 -9.52 -3.77
C PHE A 159 -31.22 -8.66 -3.34
N ASP A 160 -31.87 -8.01 -4.30
CA ASP A 160 -33.05 -7.18 -4.06
C ASP A 160 -34.32 -8.03 -4.13
N LEU A 161 -34.83 -8.37 -2.93
CA LEU A 161 -36.04 -9.16 -2.79
C LEU A 161 -37.28 -8.44 -3.35
N GLN A 162 -37.39 -7.12 -3.13
CA GLN A 162 -38.58 -6.35 -3.52
C GLN A 162 -38.68 -6.28 -5.04
N LYS A 163 -37.57 -6.04 -5.72
CA LYS A 163 -37.51 -6.02 -7.19
C LYS A 163 -37.81 -7.39 -7.79
N ALA A 164 -37.31 -8.47 -7.20
CA ALA A 164 -37.61 -9.82 -7.64
C ALA A 164 -39.10 -10.17 -7.49
N GLN A 165 -39.73 -9.74 -6.40
CA GLN A 165 -41.18 -9.89 -6.19
C GLN A 165 -42.00 -9.06 -7.17
N ALA A 166 -41.62 -7.82 -7.44
CA ALA A 166 -42.28 -6.96 -8.42
C ALA A 166 -42.23 -7.54 -9.85
N LEU A 167 -41.18 -8.30 -10.17
CA LEU A 167 -41.03 -9.02 -11.44
C LEU A 167 -41.65 -10.44 -11.42
N ASN A 168 -42.44 -10.77 -10.39
CA ASN A 168 -43.10 -12.07 -10.22
C ASN A 168 -42.14 -13.27 -10.24
N VAL A 169 -40.89 -13.11 -9.79
CA VAL A 169 -39.95 -14.23 -9.69
C VAL A 169 -40.39 -15.13 -8.52
N PRO A 170 -40.63 -16.44 -8.75
CA PRO A 170 -41.05 -17.33 -7.69
C PRO A 170 -39.93 -17.53 -6.66
N LYS A 171 -40.34 -17.57 -5.38
CA LYS A 171 -39.44 -17.84 -4.26
C LYS A 171 -38.84 -19.24 -4.40
N GLY A 172 -37.55 -19.38 -4.13
CA GLY A 172 -36.86 -20.68 -4.13
C GLY A 172 -35.54 -20.64 -4.93
N PRO A 173 -35.17 -21.71 -5.64
CA PRO A 173 -33.83 -21.84 -6.26
C PRO A 173 -33.53 -20.75 -7.30
N LEU A 174 -34.55 -20.13 -7.89
CA LEU A 174 -34.41 -19.02 -8.84
C LEU A 174 -33.81 -17.76 -8.21
N PHE A 175 -34.04 -17.50 -6.93
CA PHE A 175 -33.38 -16.38 -6.22
C PHE A 175 -31.87 -16.61 -6.12
N GLY A 176 -31.45 -17.87 -5.91
CA GLY A 176 -30.04 -18.25 -5.90
C GLY A 176 -29.37 -18.05 -7.27
N LYS A 177 -30.06 -18.40 -8.35
CA LYS A 177 -29.59 -18.18 -9.73
C LYS A 177 -29.41 -16.70 -10.04
N LEU A 178 -30.43 -15.88 -9.77
CA LEU A 178 -30.37 -14.43 -9.96
C LEU A 178 -29.27 -13.76 -9.12
N LYS A 179 -29.13 -14.15 -7.85
CA LYS A 179 -28.04 -13.65 -6.99
C LYS A 179 -26.66 -14.00 -7.53
N ASN A 180 -26.55 -15.09 -8.29
CA ASN A 180 -25.32 -15.53 -8.93
C ASN A 180 -25.13 -14.99 -10.35
N GLY A 181 -26.08 -14.20 -10.88
CA GLY A 181 -26.00 -13.61 -12.22
C GLY A 181 -26.31 -14.60 -13.36
N GLN A 182 -27.05 -15.68 -13.06
CA GLN A 182 -27.53 -16.67 -14.03
C GLN A 182 -28.96 -16.39 -14.49
#